data_AF-G7KLE4-F1
#
_entry.id   AF-G7KLE4-F1
#
_cell.length_a   1.000
_cell.length_b   1.000
_cell.length_c   1.000
_cell.angle_alpha   90.00
_cell.angle_beta   90.00
_cell.angle_gamma   90.00
#
_symmetry.space_group_name_H-M   'P 1'
#
loop_
_entity.id
_entity.type
_entity.pdbx_description
1 polymer ?
#
loop_
_entity_poly.entity_id
_entity_poly.type
_entity_poly.pdbx_seq_one_letter_code
_entity_poly.pdbx_strand_id
1 'polypeptide(L)' 'MTPKIDLISDISPSKENWNSRIRVVRLWFVRDMKKDQLPYSLKMVLIRLFDSIYH' A
#
# COMPACT_ATOMS: atom_id res chain seq x y z
N MET A 1 23.12 4.53 5.55
CA MET A 1 21.97 4.67 6.47
C MET A 1 20.89 3.72 6.00
N THR A 2 20.36 2.86 6.88
CA THR A 2 19.28 1.94 6.52
C THR A 2 17.95 2.72 6.49
N PRO A 3 17.14 2.64 5.41
CA PRO A 3 15.85 3.31 5.37
C PRO A 3 14.94 2.81 6.49
N LYS A 4 14.31 3.73 7.23
CA LYS A 4 13.29 3.37 8.22
C LYS A 4 12.10 2.76 7.49
N ILE A 5 11.69 1.57 7.91
CA ILE A 5 10.48 0.91 7.40
C ILE A 5 9.31 1.30 8.31
N ASP A 6 8.35 2.02 7.76
CA ASP A 6 7.11 2.45 8.41
C ASP A 6 6.09 1.31 8.44
N LEU A 7 5.32 1.26 9.52
CA LEU A 7 4.23 0.32 9.67
C LEU A 7 2.98 0.82 8.93
N ILE A 8 2.08 -0.08 8.52
CA ILE A 8 0.79 0.30 7.92
C ILE A 8 -0.01 1.21 8.86
N SER A 9 0.08 0.98 10.18
CA SER A 9 -0.54 1.81 11.22
C SER A 9 -0.02 3.24 11.27
N ASP A 10 1.18 3.50 10.73
CA ASP A 10 1.83 4.80 10.76
C ASP A 10 1.50 5.64 9.52
N ILE A 11 0.77 5.06 8.55
CA ILE A 11 0.32 5.76 7.35
C ILE A 11 -0.92 6.56 7.71
N SER A 12 -0.84 7.88 7.54
CA SER A 12 -1.93 8.80 7.79
C SER A 12 -1.98 9.86 6.70
N PRO A 13 -3.14 10.52 6.48
CA PRO A 13 -3.22 11.65 5.56
C PRO A 13 -2.30 12.83 5.93
N SER A 14 -1.91 12.95 7.20
CA SER A 14 -1.00 13.99 7.69
C SER A 14 0.48 13.70 7.43
N LYS A 15 0.85 12.46 7.08
CA LYS A 15 2.22 12.05 6.78
C LYS A 15 2.35 11.66 5.30
N GLU A 16 2.85 12.60 4.50
CA GLU A 16 2.96 12.45 3.05
C GLU A 16 3.99 11.39 2.63
N ASN A 17 5.12 11.30 3.35
CA ASN A 17 6.22 10.42 2.99
C ASN A 17 6.31 9.22 3.94
N TRP A 18 6.23 8.02 3.37
CA TRP A 18 6.35 6.76 4.10
C TRP A 18 7.08 5.71 3.24
N ASN A 19 7.79 4.80 3.88
CA ASN A 19 8.46 3.68 3.23
C ASN A 19 8.07 2.38 3.93
N SER A 20 7.27 1.53 3.28
CA SER A 20 6.76 0.30 3.88
C SER A 20 7.01 -0.92 3.01
N ARG A 21 7.40 -2.04 3.65
CA ARG A 21 7.52 -3.34 3.00
C ARG A 21 6.28 -4.18 3.30
N ILE A 22 5.44 -4.39 2.29
CA ILE A 22 4.11 -4.99 2.45
C ILE A 22 3.87 -6.02 1.34
N ARG A 23 3.06 -7.05 1.60
CA ARG A 23 2.67 -8.03 0.58
C ARG A 23 1.38 -7.61 -0.10
N VAL A 24 1.37 -7.58 -1.43
CA VAL A 24 0.15 -7.42 -2.23
C VAL A 24 -0.56 -8.77 -2.30
N VAL A 25 -1.82 -8.84 -1.87
CA VAL A 25 -2.60 -10.09 -1.91
C VAL A 25 -3.58 -10.14 -3.08
N ARG A 26 -4.06 -8.99 -3.52
CA ARG A 26 -4.92 -8.87 -4.69
C ARG A 26 -4.66 -7.55 -5.41
N LEU A 27 -4.73 -7.61 -6.73
CA LEU A 27 -4.48 -6.49 -7.64
C LEU A 27 -5.51 -6.58 -8.76
N TRP A 28 -6.16 -5.47 -9.10
CA TRP A 28 -7.01 -5.42 -10.29
C TRP A 28 -7.10 -4.00 -10.86
N PHE A 29 -7.29 -3.95 -12.18
CA PHE A 29 -7.62 -2.72 -12.88
C PHE A 29 -9.08 -2.35 -12.61
N VAL A 30 -9.30 -1.07 -12.34
CA VAL A 30 -10.62 -0.47 -12.22
C VAL A 30 -10.80 0.44 -13.41
N ARG A 31 -11.84 0.16 -14.20
CA ARG A 31 -12.28 1.06 -15.26
C ARG A 31 -12.98 2.24 -14.60
N ASP A 32 -12.36 3.41 -14.66
CA ASP A 32 -12.92 4.62 -14.06
C ASP A 32 -13.94 5.24 -15.03
N MET A 33 -15.19 4.80 -14.91
CA MET A 33 -16.28 5.18 -15.84
C MET A 33 -16.73 6.64 -15.67
N LYS A 34 -16.21 7.37 -14.67
CA LYS A 34 -16.67 8.73 -14.31
C LYS A 34 -15.63 9.83 -14.56
N LYS A 35 -14.41 9.49 -14.96
CA LYS A 35 -13.35 10.48 -15.19
C LYS A 35 -12.67 10.24 -16.54
N ASP A 36 -13.02 11.06 -17.53
CA ASP A 36 -12.35 11.11 -18.84
C ASP A 36 -10.83 11.42 -18.76
N GLN A 37 -10.30 11.73 -17.57
CA GLN A 37 -8.89 12.10 -17.37
C GLN A 37 -7.95 10.93 -17.03
N LEU A 38 -8.46 9.82 -16.47
CA LEU A 38 -7.62 8.68 -16.08
C LEU A 38 -8.21 7.40 -16.64
N PRO A 39 -7.71 6.92 -17.81
CA PRO A 39 -8.32 5.79 -18.50
C PRO A 39 -8.24 4.48 -17.69
N TYR A 40 -7.32 4.39 -16.72
CA TYR A 40 -7.11 3.20 -15.89
C TYR A 40 -6.76 3.58 -14.46
N SER A 41 -7.48 3.00 -13.49
CA SER A 41 -7.13 3.04 -12.07
C SER A 41 -6.70 1.64 -11.61
N LEU A 42 -5.84 1.57 -10.59
CA LEU A 42 -5.35 0.30 -10.04
C LEU A 42 -5.73 0.22 -8.57
N LYS A 43 -6.42 -0.85 -8.18
CA LYS A 43 -6.73 -1.13 -6.78
C LYS A 43 -5.88 -2.28 -6.28
N MET A 44 -5.34 -2.09 -5.08
CA MET A 44 -4.49 -3.04 -4.37
C MET A 44 -5.05 -3.34 -2.99
N VAL A 45 -5.00 -4.61 -2.61
CA VAL A 45 -5.20 -5.05 -1.23
C VAL A 45 -3.83 -5.42 -0.67
N LEU A 46 -3.44 -4.77 0.41
CA LEU A 46 -2.14 -4.92 1.06
C LEU A 46 -2.32 -5.64 2.40
N ILE A 47 -1.45 -6.59 2.72
CA ILE A 47 -1.42 -7.25 4.03
C ILE A 47 -0.04 -7.13 4.66
N ARG A 48 0.00 -6.85 5.97
CA ARG A 48 1.21 -6.94 6.76
C ARG A 48 1.56 -8.40 6.96
N LEU A 49 2.81 -8.78 6.67
CA LEU A 49 3.37 -10.02 7.21
C LEU A 49 3.58 -9.80 8.71
N PHE A 50 2.77 -10.44 9.54
CA PHE A 50 3.18 -10.69 10.93
C PHE A 50 4.24 -11.78 10.83
N ASP A 51 5.52 -11.41 10.95
CA ASP A 51 6.54 -12.41 11.25
C ASP A 51 6.19 -12.99 12.63
N SER A 52 5.58 -14.19 12.64
CA SER A 52 5.36 -15.01 13.83
C SER A 52 6.41 -16.10 13.88
N ILE A 53 7.70 -15.76 13.95
CA ILE A 53 8.79 -16.66 14.35
C ILE A 53 9.93 -15.71 14.76
N TYR A 54 10.44 -15.59 15.98
CA TYR A 54 10.77 -16.56 17.03
C TYR A 54 10.62 -15.92 18.42
N HIS A 55 10.26 -16.75 19.40
CA HIS A 55 10.40 -16.49 20.84
C HIS A 55 11.74 -17.06 21.33
#